data_AF-A0AB34SBZ9-F1
#
_entry.id   AF-A0AB34SBZ9-F1
#
_cell.length_a   1.000
_cell.length_b   1.000
_cell.length_c   1.000
_cell.angle_alpha   90.00
_cell.angle_beta   90.00
_cell.angle_gamma   90.00
#
_symmetry.space_group_name_H-M   'P 1'
#
loop_
_entity.id
_entity.type
_entity.pdbx_description
1 polymer ?
#
loop_
_entity_poly.entity_id
_entity_poly.type
_entity_poly.pdbx_seq_one_letter_code
_entity_poly.pdbx_strand_id
1 'polypeptide(L)'
;MISLIQFKQVLRNKRFILFTLFIPVTWYMILNNLQGDMMPNILLSIAVFIGVIGNSLATFSKRISSEIEFYKLESSFSNYSIVNYLLSQSLVQVLLNGLVFAVVTLVATIFFRLPLSNLLIYQFILLMFMGMYFSFIGFVIGVRVDSKVIDTISFPIIVLASITIIPFSHLAVESDFVNTVSTIQKIFPGYYYSQIVNSLVTSKEIQITDVLLFVLTIVINLLPLYLLIPDKKSLKMNK
;
A
#
# COMPACT_ATOMS: atom_id res chain seq x y z
N MET A 1 -21.55 -1.48 -10.47
CA MET A 1 -21.76 -0.16 -11.09
C MET A 1 -21.06 0.96 -10.31
N ILE A 2 -21.25 1.04 -8.98
CA ILE A 2 -20.64 2.08 -8.12
C ILE A 2 -19.10 2.04 -8.14
N SER A 3 -18.46 0.87 -7.98
CA SER A 3 -17.00 0.74 -8.01
C SER A 3 -16.36 1.23 -9.31
N LEU A 4 -17.06 1.06 -10.44
CA LEU A 4 -16.56 1.46 -11.77
C LEU A 4 -16.65 2.98 -11.96
N ILE A 5 -17.69 3.61 -11.41
CA ILE A 5 -17.82 5.08 -11.36
C ILE A 5 -16.73 5.66 -10.46
N GLN A 6 -16.54 5.09 -9.26
CA GLN A 6 -15.49 5.51 -8.32
C GLN A 6 -14.11 5.39 -8.97
N PHE A 7 -13.78 4.25 -9.59
CA PHE A 7 -12.53 4.04 -10.30
C PHE A 7 -12.27 5.11 -11.39
N LYS A 8 -13.28 5.41 -12.22
CA LYS A 8 -13.17 6.47 -13.23
C LYS A 8 -12.93 7.84 -12.62
N GLN A 9 -13.55 8.17 -11.49
CA GLN A 9 -13.31 9.44 -10.79
C GLN A 9 -11.87 9.57 -10.31
N VAL A 10 -11.27 8.48 -9.81
CA VAL A 10 -9.86 8.47 -9.40
C VAL A 10 -8.95 8.75 -10.59
N LEU A 11 -9.14 8.04 -11.69
CA LEU A 11 -8.31 8.20 -12.89
C LEU A 11 -8.44 9.57 -13.53
N ARG A 12 -9.60 10.24 -13.39
CA ARG A 12 -9.78 11.60 -13.89
C ARG A 12 -9.04 12.65 -13.05
N ASN A 13 -8.60 12.30 -11.84
CA ASN A 13 -7.88 13.22 -10.98
C ASN A 13 -6.41 13.35 -11.42
N LYS A 14 -6.04 14.52 -11.98
CA LYS A 14 -4.67 14.80 -12.41
C LYS A 14 -3.64 14.64 -11.29
N ARG A 15 -4.01 14.94 -10.03
CA ARG A 15 -3.11 14.74 -8.88
C ARG A 15 -2.86 13.27 -8.63
N PHE A 16 -3.88 12.41 -8.77
CA PHE A 16 -3.71 10.97 -8.65
C PHE A 16 -2.72 10.44 -9.70
N ILE A 17 -2.91 10.80 -10.97
CA ILE A 17 -1.99 10.37 -12.04
C ILE A 17 -0.54 10.80 -11.71
N LEU A 18 -0.35 12.04 -11.26
CA LEU A 18 0.97 12.56 -10.92
C LEU A 18 1.60 11.83 -9.71
N PHE A 19 0.91 11.79 -8.57
CA PHE A 19 1.51 11.29 -7.34
C PHE A 19 1.53 9.76 -7.25
N THR A 20 0.63 9.07 -7.95
CA THR A 20 0.48 7.62 -7.83
C THR A 20 1.03 6.84 -9.03
N LEU A 21 1.15 7.45 -10.21
CA LEU A 21 1.73 6.78 -11.39
C LEU A 21 3.07 7.36 -11.77
N PHE A 22 3.19 8.69 -11.83
CA PHE A 22 4.43 9.32 -12.29
C PHE A 22 5.56 9.23 -11.25
N ILE A 23 5.28 9.44 -9.96
CA ILE A 23 6.31 9.32 -8.91
C ILE A 23 6.93 7.93 -8.84
N PRO A 24 6.18 6.81 -8.79
CA PRO A 24 6.77 5.47 -8.77
C PRO A 24 7.65 5.18 -9.98
N VAL A 25 7.23 5.63 -11.17
CA VAL A 25 8.02 5.50 -12.39
C VAL A 25 9.32 6.29 -12.28
N THR A 26 9.25 7.56 -11.86
CA THR A 26 10.43 8.42 -11.68
C THR A 26 11.37 7.83 -10.65
N TRP A 27 10.82 7.28 -9.57
CA TRP A 27 11.61 6.63 -8.52
C TRP A 27 12.33 5.38 -9.04
N TYR A 28 11.66 4.54 -9.83
CA TYR A 28 12.31 3.41 -10.49
C TYR A 28 13.47 3.86 -11.38
N MET A 29 13.28 4.92 -12.18
CA MET A 29 14.33 5.47 -13.03
C MET A 29 15.53 5.92 -12.19
N ILE A 30 15.30 6.66 -11.10
CA ILE A 30 16.37 7.12 -10.21
C ILE A 30 17.11 5.93 -9.60
N LEU A 31 16.38 4.96 -9.03
CA LEU A 31 16.97 3.79 -8.41
C LEU A 31 17.80 2.96 -9.39
N ASN A 32 17.31 2.74 -10.61
CA ASN A 32 18.04 1.99 -11.62
C ASN A 32 19.34 2.68 -12.05
N ASN A 33 19.38 4.02 -12.02
CA ASN A 33 20.61 4.77 -12.34
C ASN A 33 21.59 4.84 -11.15
N LEU A 34 21.09 4.89 -9.91
CA LEU A 34 21.93 5.02 -8.71
C LEU A 34 22.39 3.66 -8.13
N GLN A 35 21.61 2.60 -8.34
CA GLN A 35 21.79 1.27 -7.72
C GLN A 35 21.77 0.18 -8.78
N GLY A 36 22.50 0.38 -9.89
CA GLY A 36 22.53 -0.54 -11.03
C GLY A 36 23.00 -1.96 -10.72
N ASP A 37 23.71 -2.16 -9.61
CA ASP A 37 24.18 -3.48 -9.16
C ASP A 37 23.09 -4.32 -8.47
N MET A 38 21.97 -3.70 -8.04
CA MET A 38 20.85 -4.44 -7.47
C MET A 38 20.01 -5.09 -8.56
N MET A 39 19.47 -6.28 -8.25
CA MET A 39 18.60 -6.99 -9.18
C MET A 39 17.36 -6.12 -9.53
N PRO A 40 17.06 -5.92 -10.83
CA PRO A 40 15.98 -5.03 -11.28
C PRO A 40 14.60 -5.32 -10.66
N ASN A 41 14.33 -6.57 -10.31
CA ASN A 41 13.10 -7.01 -9.63
C ASN A 41 12.95 -6.48 -8.19
N ILE A 42 14.06 -6.26 -7.49
CA ILE A 42 14.07 -5.65 -6.15
C ILE A 42 13.77 -4.15 -6.28
N LEU A 43 14.43 -3.48 -7.23
CA LEU A 43 14.19 -2.06 -7.53
C LEU A 43 12.74 -1.81 -7.95
N LEU A 44 12.18 -2.70 -8.77
CA LEU A 44 10.76 -2.66 -9.16
C LEU A 44 9.85 -2.73 -7.94
N SER A 45 10.13 -3.67 -7.02
CA SER A 45 9.31 -3.86 -5.82
C SER A 45 9.30 -2.60 -4.95
N ILE A 46 10.48 -2.00 -4.71
CA ILE A 46 10.61 -0.74 -3.94
C ILE A 46 9.84 0.40 -4.61
N ALA A 47 9.99 0.56 -5.92
CA ALA A 47 9.33 1.63 -6.66
C ALA A 47 7.80 1.49 -6.65
N VAL A 48 7.28 0.29 -6.90
CA VAL A 48 5.84 0.03 -6.86
C VAL A 48 5.28 0.25 -5.46
N PHE A 49 6.02 -0.11 -4.41
CA PHE A 49 5.57 0.11 -3.04
C PHE A 49 5.27 1.56 -2.72
N ILE A 50 6.15 2.48 -3.09
CA ILE A 50 5.92 3.91 -2.85
C ILE A 50 4.60 4.35 -3.48
N GLY A 51 4.30 3.86 -4.67
CA GLY A 51 3.02 4.10 -5.34
C GLY A 51 1.82 3.49 -4.62
N VAL A 52 1.94 2.22 -4.21
CA VAL A 52 0.88 1.49 -3.50
C VAL A 52 0.59 2.10 -2.13
N ILE A 53 1.62 2.50 -1.38
CA ILE A 53 1.50 3.19 -0.10
C ILE A 53 0.86 4.56 -0.31
N GLY A 54 1.34 5.34 -1.29
CA GLY A 54 0.79 6.66 -1.59
C GLY A 54 -0.69 6.61 -2.01
N ASN A 55 -1.07 5.59 -2.79
CA ASN A 55 -2.48 5.36 -3.14
C ASN A 55 -3.31 4.94 -1.92
N SER A 56 -2.88 3.88 -1.24
CA SER A 56 -3.64 3.20 -0.19
C SER A 56 -3.70 3.98 1.12
N LEU A 57 -2.68 4.77 1.44
CA LEU A 57 -2.66 5.63 2.63
C LEU A 57 -3.15 7.03 2.30
N ALA A 58 -2.43 7.81 1.50
CA ALA A 58 -2.75 9.23 1.33
C ALA A 58 -4.02 9.47 0.52
N THR A 59 -4.09 8.95 -0.70
CA THR A 59 -5.23 9.21 -1.59
C THR A 59 -6.51 8.57 -1.09
N PHE A 60 -6.42 7.32 -0.63
CA PHE A 60 -7.58 6.59 -0.16
C PHE A 60 -8.12 7.15 1.16
N SER A 61 -7.27 7.39 2.17
CA SER A 61 -7.73 7.94 3.45
C SER A 61 -8.42 9.29 3.26
N LYS A 62 -7.86 10.16 2.40
CA LYS A 62 -8.46 11.44 2.07
C LYS A 62 -9.84 11.28 1.43
N ARG A 63 -9.98 10.35 0.48
CA ARG A 63 -11.27 10.08 -0.17
C ARG A 63 -12.31 9.62 0.85
N ILE A 64 -11.94 8.65 1.68
CA ILE A 64 -12.81 8.16 2.76
C ILE A 64 -13.21 9.33 3.65
N SER A 65 -12.27 10.14 4.13
CA SER A 65 -12.54 11.31 4.97
C SER A 65 -13.50 12.31 4.33
N SER A 66 -13.37 12.58 3.02
CA SER A 66 -14.27 13.49 2.32
C SER A 66 -15.66 12.92 2.04
N GLU A 67 -15.79 11.59 1.93
CA GLU A 67 -17.04 10.92 1.55
C GLU A 67 -17.81 10.37 2.76
N ILE A 68 -17.15 10.16 3.90
CA ILE A 68 -17.72 9.42 5.03
C ILE A 68 -18.96 10.09 5.61
N GLU A 69 -19.02 11.42 5.68
CA GLU A 69 -20.19 12.15 6.16
C GLU A 69 -21.39 12.02 5.21
N PHE A 70 -21.13 12.10 3.91
CA PHE A 70 -22.15 11.86 2.89
C PHE A 70 -22.68 10.42 2.95
N TYR A 71 -21.80 9.44 3.13
CA TYR A 71 -22.21 8.04 3.31
C TYR A 71 -22.99 7.81 4.59
N LYS A 72 -22.64 8.47 5.70
CA LYS A 72 -23.44 8.41 6.94
C LYS A 72 -24.87 8.86 6.68
N LEU A 73 -25.04 9.98 5.97
CA LEU A 73 -26.36 10.48 5.57
C LEU A 73 -27.08 9.51 4.62
N GLU A 74 -26.42 9.03 3.57
CA GLU A 74 -27.03 8.11 2.60
C GLU A 74 -27.44 6.77 3.23
N SER A 75 -26.63 6.24 4.16
CA SER A 75 -26.94 5.00 4.89
C SER A 75 -28.14 5.13 5.85
N SER A 76 -28.52 6.36 6.20
CA SER A 76 -29.71 6.62 7.01
C SER A 76 -31.01 6.54 6.21
N PHE A 77 -30.93 6.69 4.87
CA PHE A 77 -32.07 6.68 3.97
C PHE A 77 -32.10 5.47 3.01
N SER A 78 -31.02 4.69 2.93
CA SER A 78 -30.89 3.56 2.00
C SER A 78 -30.45 2.27 2.68
N ASN A 79 -30.69 1.12 2.04
CA ASN A 79 -30.18 -0.19 2.48
C ASN A 79 -28.67 -0.39 2.20
N TYR A 80 -27.95 0.67 1.79
CA TYR A 80 -26.53 0.55 1.50
C TYR A 80 -25.71 0.54 2.80
N SER A 81 -25.19 -0.64 3.14
CA SER A 81 -24.44 -0.84 4.37
C SER A 81 -22.99 -0.36 4.26
N ILE A 82 -22.39 0.04 5.38
CA ILE A 82 -20.96 0.40 5.47
C ILE A 82 -20.03 -0.75 5.03
N VAL A 83 -20.49 -2.00 5.17
CA VAL A 83 -19.76 -3.19 4.72
C VAL A 83 -19.72 -3.26 3.20
N ASN A 84 -20.84 -2.98 2.53
CA ASN A 84 -20.88 -2.95 1.06
C ASN A 84 -20.06 -1.79 0.49
N TYR A 85 -20.02 -0.65 1.20
CA TYR A 85 -19.12 0.46 0.89
C TYR A 85 -17.65 0.03 0.97
N LEU A 86 -17.26 -0.58 2.09
CA LEU A 86 -15.92 -1.09 2.31
C LEU A 86 -15.50 -2.09 1.24
N LEU A 87 -16.34 -3.07 0.92
CA LEU A 87 -16.06 -4.04 -0.14
C LEU A 87 -15.89 -3.37 -1.51
N SER A 88 -16.74 -2.39 -1.82
CA SER A 88 -16.67 -1.64 -3.08
C SER A 88 -15.36 -0.85 -3.19
N GLN A 89 -14.95 -0.20 -2.10
CA GLN A 89 -13.71 0.59 -2.03
C GLN A 89 -12.47 -0.30 -2.06
N SER A 90 -12.47 -1.43 -1.35
CA SER A 90 -11.36 -2.40 -1.38
C SER A 90 -11.14 -2.94 -2.80
N LEU A 91 -12.21 -3.22 -3.56
CA LEU A 91 -12.10 -3.63 -4.96
C LEU A 91 -11.44 -2.53 -5.81
N VAL A 92 -11.86 -1.28 -5.64
CA VAL A 92 -11.24 -0.14 -6.33
C VAL A 92 -9.74 -0.04 -5.98
N GLN A 93 -9.36 -0.26 -4.72
CA GLN A 93 -7.95 -0.24 -4.32
C GLN A 93 -7.12 -1.35 -4.97
N VAL A 94 -7.64 -2.57 -5.06
CA VAL A 94 -6.97 -3.66 -5.78
C VAL A 94 -6.74 -3.30 -7.24
N LEU A 95 -7.74 -2.72 -7.91
CA LEU A 95 -7.61 -2.28 -9.31
C LEU A 95 -6.58 -1.16 -9.47
N LEU A 96 -6.58 -0.17 -8.58
CA LEU A 96 -5.63 0.94 -8.63
C LEU A 96 -4.20 0.48 -8.35
N ASN A 97 -4.00 -0.34 -7.32
CA ASN A 97 -2.68 -0.90 -7.01
C ASN A 97 -2.18 -1.80 -8.16
N GLY A 98 -3.07 -2.57 -8.78
CA GLY A 98 -2.75 -3.35 -9.97
C GLY A 98 -2.35 -2.47 -11.16
N LEU A 99 -3.01 -1.34 -11.35
CA LEU A 99 -2.66 -0.36 -12.37
C LEU A 99 -1.28 0.27 -12.11
N VAL A 100 -0.97 0.64 -10.86
CA VAL A 100 0.37 1.13 -10.50
C VAL A 100 1.44 0.11 -10.86
N PHE A 101 1.25 -1.16 -10.46
CA PHE A 101 2.19 -2.22 -10.79
C PHE A 101 2.37 -2.39 -12.29
N ALA A 102 1.27 -2.42 -13.05
CA ALA A 102 1.30 -2.60 -14.50
C ALA A 102 2.05 -1.45 -15.20
N VAL A 103 1.79 -0.20 -14.82
CA VAL A 103 2.45 0.98 -15.43
C VAL A 103 3.95 0.97 -15.14
N VAL A 104 4.35 0.75 -13.89
CA VAL A 104 5.79 0.74 -13.53
C VAL A 104 6.50 -0.43 -14.22
N THR A 105 5.89 -1.62 -14.25
CA THR A 105 6.45 -2.80 -14.93
C THR A 105 6.59 -2.56 -16.43
N LEU A 106 5.59 -1.95 -17.08
CA LEU A 106 5.64 -1.63 -18.50
C LEU A 106 6.80 -0.68 -18.81
N VAL A 107 6.98 0.37 -18.02
CA VAL A 107 8.11 1.30 -18.19
C VAL A 107 9.45 0.59 -17.94
N ALA A 108 9.55 -0.23 -16.90
CA ALA A 108 10.74 -1.02 -16.60
C ALA A 108 11.12 -1.97 -17.74
N THR A 109 10.15 -2.65 -18.35
CA THR A 109 10.38 -3.56 -19.47
C THR A 109 10.80 -2.82 -20.75
N ILE A 110 10.15 -1.69 -21.08
CA ILE A 110 10.43 -0.95 -22.32
C ILE A 110 11.77 -0.21 -22.25
N PHE A 111 12.03 0.52 -21.17
CA PHE A 111 13.17 1.43 -21.08
C PHE A 111 14.40 0.79 -20.42
N PHE A 112 14.20 -0.20 -19.54
CA PHE A 112 15.27 -0.79 -18.72
C PHE A 112 15.43 -2.31 -18.95
N ARG A 113 14.75 -2.87 -19.96
CA ARG A 113 14.86 -4.27 -20.40
C ARG A 113 14.64 -5.30 -19.28
N LEU A 114 13.72 -5.01 -18.36
CA LEU A 114 13.31 -5.95 -17.32
C LEU A 114 12.82 -7.28 -17.93
N PRO A 115 13.36 -8.45 -17.53
CA PRO A 115 12.90 -9.73 -18.05
C PRO A 115 11.50 -10.06 -17.51
N LEU A 116 10.57 -10.36 -18.43
CA LEU A 116 9.26 -10.88 -18.07
C LEU A 116 9.40 -12.34 -17.64
N SER A 117 9.32 -12.57 -16.33
CA SER A 117 9.45 -13.90 -15.72
C SER A 117 8.28 -14.19 -14.79
N ASN A 118 8.09 -15.46 -14.43
CA ASN A 118 7.07 -15.90 -13.48
C ASN A 118 7.19 -15.20 -12.11
N LEU A 119 8.39 -14.70 -11.78
CA LEU A 119 8.66 -13.89 -10.59
C LEU A 119 7.72 -12.68 -10.47
N LEU A 120 7.38 -12.03 -11.59
CA LEU A 120 6.51 -10.85 -11.59
C LEU A 120 5.10 -11.17 -11.10
N ILE A 121 4.62 -12.39 -11.33
CA ILE A 121 3.29 -12.83 -10.87
C ILE A 121 3.30 -12.96 -9.35
N TYR A 122 4.35 -13.58 -8.77
CA TYR A 122 4.49 -13.70 -7.33
C TYR A 122 4.64 -12.32 -6.65
N GLN A 123 5.42 -11.42 -7.24
CA GLN A 123 5.56 -10.04 -6.76
C GLN A 123 4.24 -9.28 -6.82
N PHE A 124 3.47 -9.44 -7.90
CA PHE A 124 2.15 -8.83 -8.05
C PHE A 124 1.20 -9.29 -6.93
N ILE A 125 1.11 -10.60 -6.67
CA ILE A 125 0.23 -11.16 -5.63
C ILE A 125 0.62 -10.61 -4.25
N LEU A 126 1.90 -10.66 -3.90
CA LEU A 126 2.39 -10.13 -2.62
C LEU A 126 2.11 -8.63 -2.47
N LEU A 127 2.27 -7.86 -3.54
CA LEU A 127 1.97 -6.42 -3.54
C LEU A 127 0.47 -6.14 -3.39
N MET A 128 -0.41 -6.97 -3.94
CA MET A 128 -1.85 -6.82 -3.72
C MET A 128 -2.21 -7.04 -2.24
N PHE A 129 -1.61 -8.04 -1.58
CA PHE A 129 -1.80 -8.25 -0.14
C PHE A 129 -1.32 -7.05 0.69
N MET A 130 -0.12 -6.54 0.39
CA MET A 130 0.38 -5.33 1.06
C MET A 130 -0.46 -4.09 0.77
N GLY A 131 -0.96 -3.94 -0.46
CA GLY A 131 -1.85 -2.85 -0.84
C GLY A 131 -3.16 -2.89 -0.05
N MET A 132 -3.73 -4.07 0.17
CA MET A 132 -4.91 -4.24 1.03
C MET A 132 -4.60 -3.92 2.50
N TYR A 133 -3.45 -4.37 3.01
CA TYR A 133 -2.99 -4.03 4.37
C TYR A 133 -2.92 -2.51 4.57
N PHE A 134 -2.25 -1.78 3.68
CA PHE A 134 -2.20 -0.32 3.73
C PHE A 134 -3.55 0.34 3.51
N SER A 135 -4.41 -0.23 2.66
CA SER A 135 -5.75 0.30 2.42
C SER A 135 -6.60 0.24 3.69
N PHE A 136 -6.47 -0.83 4.50
CA PHE A 136 -7.18 -0.91 5.78
C PHE A 136 -6.71 0.17 6.76
N ILE A 137 -5.40 0.40 6.86
CA ILE A 137 -4.84 1.50 7.66
C ILE A 137 -5.38 2.85 7.16
N GLY A 138 -5.34 3.06 5.84
CA GLY A 138 -5.86 4.26 5.19
C GLY A 138 -7.35 4.46 5.44
N PHE A 139 -8.14 3.40 5.47
CA PHE A 139 -9.55 3.47 5.83
C PHE A 139 -9.76 3.97 7.26
N VAL A 140 -9.05 3.40 8.23
CA VAL A 140 -9.17 3.81 9.65
C VAL A 140 -8.75 5.27 9.84
N ILE A 141 -7.65 5.69 9.21
CA ILE A 141 -7.23 7.11 9.20
C ILE A 141 -8.33 7.97 8.56
N GLY A 142 -8.86 7.55 7.42
CA GLY A 142 -9.89 8.30 6.69
C GLY A 142 -11.19 8.49 7.48
N VAL A 143 -11.58 7.52 8.30
CA VAL A 143 -12.78 7.64 9.14
C VAL A 143 -12.56 8.50 10.38
N ARG A 144 -11.32 8.61 10.86
CA ARG A 144 -10.98 9.26 12.15
C ARG A 144 -10.37 10.65 12.01
N VAL A 145 -9.79 10.97 10.86
CA VAL A 145 -8.98 12.18 10.67
C VAL A 145 -9.59 13.01 9.55
N ASP A 146 -9.63 14.33 9.74
CA ASP A 146 -10.11 15.27 8.73
C ASP A 146 -9.19 15.32 7.51
N SER A 147 -9.79 15.50 6.34
CA SER A 147 -9.08 15.53 5.05
C SER A 147 -7.92 16.54 5.00
N LYS A 148 -8.04 17.69 5.69
CA LYS A 148 -6.98 18.71 5.79
C LYS A 148 -5.78 18.23 6.61
N VAL A 149 -6.04 17.51 7.70
CA VAL A 149 -4.98 16.94 8.55
C VAL A 149 -4.30 15.80 7.79
N ILE A 150 -5.07 14.96 7.09
CA ILE A 150 -4.54 13.92 6.20
C ILE A 150 -3.57 14.51 5.17
N ASP A 151 -3.90 15.62 4.51
CA ASP A 151 -2.99 16.27 3.56
C ASP A 151 -1.63 16.65 4.18
N THR A 152 -1.62 17.00 5.46
CA THR A 152 -0.40 17.40 6.19
C THR A 152 0.43 16.19 6.62
N ILE A 153 -0.23 15.13 7.12
CA ILE A 153 0.46 13.95 7.68
C ILE A 153 0.72 12.85 6.65
N SER A 154 0.12 12.94 5.45
CA SER A 154 0.23 11.93 4.40
C SER A 154 1.68 11.62 4.03
N PHE A 155 2.49 12.65 3.82
CA PHE A 155 3.89 12.46 3.43
C PHE A 155 4.72 11.80 4.55
N PRO A 156 4.73 12.31 5.80
CA PRO A 156 5.38 11.62 6.91
C PRO A 156 4.95 10.17 7.08
N ILE A 157 3.65 9.88 6.95
CA ILE A 157 3.12 8.51 7.06
C ILE A 157 3.64 7.62 5.93
N ILE A 158 3.67 8.10 4.68
CA ILE A 158 4.22 7.35 3.56
C ILE A 158 5.71 7.03 3.79
N VAL A 159 6.49 8.01 4.27
CA VAL A 159 7.92 7.82 4.56
C VAL A 159 8.11 6.79 5.66
N LEU A 160 7.39 6.90 6.78
CA LEU A 160 7.43 5.93 7.87
C LEU A 160 7.03 4.53 7.40
N ALA A 161 5.95 4.40 6.62
CA ALA A 161 5.54 3.12 6.06
C ALA A 161 6.62 2.53 5.13
N SER A 162 7.26 3.37 4.32
CA SER A 162 8.32 2.93 3.40
C SER A 162 9.55 2.40 4.14
N ILE A 163 9.92 3.04 5.26
CA ILE A 163 11.00 2.60 6.16
C ILE A 163 10.71 1.19 6.71
N THR A 164 9.46 0.77 6.90
CA THR A 164 9.16 -0.59 7.40
C THR A 164 9.38 -1.69 6.37
N ILE A 165 9.47 -1.33 5.08
CA ILE A 165 9.56 -2.27 3.97
C ILE A 165 10.98 -2.33 3.41
N ILE A 166 11.64 -1.18 3.33
CA ILE A 166 13.00 -1.10 2.82
C ILE A 166 13.93 -1.80 3.82
N PRO A 167 14.60 -2.90 3.43
CA PRO A 167 15.49 -3.63 4.33
C PRO A 167 16.74 -2.80 4.63
N PHE A 168 16.82 -2.19 5.81
CA PHE A 168 17.98 -1.38 6.20
C PHE A 168 19.27 -2.20 6.26
N SER A 169 19.16 -3.49 6.57
CA SER A 169 20.26 -4.46 6.51
C SER A 169 20.86 -4.62 5.11
N HIS A 170 20.14 -4.25 4.04
CA HIS A 170 20.67 -4.27 2.67
C HIS A 170 21.20 -2.91 2.19
N LEU A 171 20.97 -1.84 2.96
CA LEU A 171 21.34 -0.47 2.57
C LEU A 171 22.45 0.15 3.43
N ALA A 172 22.64 -0.33 4.66
CA ALA A 172 23.55 0.29 5.62
C ALA A 172 24.63 -0.70 6.10
N VAL A 173 25.79 -0.16 6.46
CA VAL A 173 26.88 -0.89 7.11
C VAL A 173 26.36 -1.47 8.44
N GLU A 174 26.68 -2.72 8.72
CA GLU A 174 26.32 -3.39 9.99
C GLU A 174 26.72 -2.50 11.18
N SER A 175 25.72 -2.07 11.94
CA SER A 175 25.88 -1.23 13.13
C SER A 175 24.76 -1.53 14.11
N ASP A 176 24.98 -1.22 15.38
CA ASP A 176 23.99 -1.43 16.45
C ASP A 176 22.67 -0.70 16.17
N PHE A 177 22.75 0.45 15.49
CA PHE A 177 21.57 1.19 15.04
C PHE A 177 20.77 0.40 14.00
N VAL A 178 21.44 -0.18 13.00
CA VAL A 178 20.79 -1.01 11.96
C VAL A 178 20.14 -2.24 12.60
N ASN A 179 20.81 -2.90 13.54
CA ASN A 179 20.24 -4.04 14.27
C ASN A 179 18.99 -3.67 15.06
N THR A 180 18.98 -2.50 15.70
CA THR A 180 17.82 -2.00 16.44
C THR A 180 16.65 -1.71 15.50
N VAL A 181 16.90 -0.98 14.40
CA VAL A 181 15.87 -0.66 13.40
C VAL A 181 15.32 -1.93 12.76
N SER A 182 16.18 -2.86 12.36
CA SER A 182 15.76 -4.14 11.78
C SER A 182 14.96 -5.00 12.76
N THR A 183 15.21 -4.90 14.06
CA THR A 183 14.38 -5.56 15.08
C THR A 183 12.98 -4.97 15.14
N ILE A 184 12.85 -3.64 15.05
CA ILE A 184 11.54 -2.97 14.99
C ILE A 184 10.81 -3.32 13.69
N GLN A 185 11.52 -3.41 12.56
CA GLN A 185 10.92 -3.76 11.26
C GLN A 185 10.21 -5.11 11.28
N LYS A 186 10.66 -6.09 12.09
CA LYS A 186 10.03 -7.42 12.24
C LYS A 186 8.60 -7.38 12.77
N ILE A 187 8.18 -6.26 13.36
CA ILE A 187 6.79 -6.05 13.81
C ILE A 187 5.85 -5.84 12.61
N PHE A 188 6.38 -5.34 11.50
CA PHE A 188 5.62 -4.98 10.31
C PHE A 188 5.69 -6.07 9.24
N PRO A 189 4.61 -6.28 8.47
CA PRO A 189 4.61 -7.26 7.39
C PRO A 189 5.57 -6.89 6.24
N GLY A 190 5.97 -5.63 6.14
CA GLY A 190 6.95 -5.15 5.17
C GLY A 190 8.29 -5.87 5.23
N TYR A 191 8.75 -6.23 6.44
CA TYR A 191 10.00 -6.95 6.64
C TYR A 191 9.95 -8.35 6.01
N TYR A 192 8.91 -9.13 6.32
CA TYR A 192 8.74 -10.48 5.77
C TYR A 192 8.45 -10.46 4.27
N TYR A 193 7.73 -9.44 3.79
CA TYR A 193 7.60 -9.23 2.35
C TYR A 193 8.98 -9.13 1.68
N SER A 194 9.88 -8.31 2.24
CA SER A 194 11.20 -8.10 1.65
C SER A 194 12.03 -9.39 1.66
N GLN A 195 11.90 -10.21 2.70
CA GLN A 195 12.55 -11.52 2.76
C GLN A 195 12.00 -12.48 1.71
N ILE A 196 10.67 -12.57 1.55
CA ILE A 196 10.04 -13.43 0.55
C ILE A 196 10.45 -13.00 -0.86
N VAL A 197 10.44 -11.70 -1.15
CA VAL A 197 10.89 -11.19 -2.46
C VAL A 197 12.37 -11.47 -2.71
N ASN A 198 13.23 -11.31 -1.70
CA ASN A 198 14.64 -11.64 -1.84
C ASN A 198 14.85 -13.13 -2.11
N SER A 199 14.16 -14.03 -1.39
CA SER A 199 14.22 -15.48 -1.63
C SER A 199 13.73 -15.85 -3.03
N LEU A 200 12.64 -15.24 -3.49
CA LEU A 200 12.09 -15.40 -4.84
C LEU A 200 13.08 -14.96 -5.93
N VAL A 201 13.77 -13.83 -5.72
CA VAL A 201 14.74 -13.26 -6.66
C VAL A 201 16.04 -14.07 -6.69
N THR A 202 16.49 -14.55 -5.54
CA THR A 202 17.74 -15.33 -5.39
C THR A 202 17.57 -16.82 -5.66
N SER A 203 16.36 -17.26 -6.07
CA SER A 203 16.02 -18.67 -6.31
C SER A 203 16.26 -19.57 -5.09
N LYS A 204 16.21 -19.00 -3.88
CA LYS A 204 16.27 -19.76 -2.63
C LYS A 204 14.86 -20.25 -2.29
N GLU A 205 14.78 -21.39 -1.60
CA GLU A 205 13.50 -21.90 -1.12
C GLU A 205 12.81 -20.87 -0.20
N ILE A 206 11.53 -20.62 -0.46
CA ILE A 206 10.72 -19.74 0.39
C ILE A 206 10.48 -20.48 1.70
N GLN A 207 10.96 -19.93 2.81
CA GLN A 207 10.71 -20.52 4.11
C GLN A 207 9.24 -20.33 4.47
N ILE A 208 8.58 -21.42 4.84
CA ILE A 208 7.17 -21.40 5.29
C ILE A 208 7.00 -20.46 6.49
N THR A 209 8.03 -20.38 7.34
CA THR A 209 8.08 -19.48 8.50
C THR A 209 7.91 -18.02 8.10
N ASP A 210 8.55 -17.56 7.01
CA ASP A 210 8.46 -16.17 6.57
C ASP A 210 7.05 -15.83 6.06
N VAL A 211 6.41 -16.77 5.36
CA VAL A 211 5.02 -16.62 4.88
C VAL A 211 4.05 -16.60 6.06
N LEU A 212 4.26 -17.47 7.06
CA LEU A 212 3.42 -17.50 8.26
C LEU A 212 3.55 -16.20 9.05
N LEU A 213 4.78 -15.73 9.27
CA LEU A 213 5.05 -14.48 9.99
C LEU A 213 4.52 -13.26 9.21
N PHE A 214 4.57 -13.28 7.88
CA PHE A 214 3.93 -12.27 7.05
C PHE A 214 2.42 -12.17 7.31
N VAL A 215 1.70 -13.30 7.29
CA VAL A 215 0.25 -13.31 7.56
C VAL A 215 -0.06 -12.95 9.01
N LEU A 216 0.71 -13.48 9.96
CA LEU A 216 0.51 -13.24 11.39
C LEU A 216 0.69 -11.76 11.74
N THR A 217 1.73 -11.11 11.22
CA THR A 217 1.97 -9.69 11.47
C THR A 217 0.91 -8.81 10.83
N ILE A 218 0.35 -9.18 9.68
CA ILE A 218 -0.84 -8.49 9.14
C ILE A 218 -1.98 -8.55 10.15
N VAL A 219 -2.34 -9.74 10.64
CA VAL A 219 -3.46 -9.90 11.57
C VAL A 219 -3.24 -9.12 12.86
N ILE A 220 -2.06 -9.24 13.47
CA ILE A 220 -1.72 -8.55 14.73
C ILE A 220 -1.77 -7.04 14.58
N ASN A 221 -1.25 -6.49 13.47
CA ASN A 221 -1.27 -5.04 13.24
C ASN A 221 -2.67 -4.50 12.92
N LEU A 222 -3.53 -5.30 12.27
CA LEU A 222 -4.88 -4.87 11.90
C LEU A 222 -5.89 -4.99 13.06
N LEU A 223 -5.67 -5.90 14.01
CA LEU A 223 -6.53 -6.08 15.19
C LEU A 223 -6.77 -4.79 16.00
N PRO A 224 -5.76 -4.03 16.45
CA PRO A 224 -5.98 -2.80 17.20
C PRO A 224 -6.65 -1.73 16.35
N LEU A 225 -6.37 -1.69 15.05
CA LEU A 225 -6.99 -0.75 14.12
C LEU A 225 -8.48 -1.04 13.89
N TYR A 226 -8.88 -2.31 13.91
CA TYR A 226 -10.28 -2.71 13.82
C TYR A 226 -11.10 -2.16 15.00
N LEU A 227 -10.53 -2.13 16.22
CA LEU A 227 -11.18 -1.55 17.41
C LEU A 227 -11.38 -0.02 17.28
N LEU A 228 -10.65 0.63 16.38
CA LEU A 228 -10.81 2.05 16.07
C LEU A 228 -11.88 2.30 15.00
N ILE A 229 -12.59 1.31 14.48
CA ILE A 229 -13.71 1.56 13.57
C ILE A 229 -14.93 1.97 14.43
N PRO A 230 -15.56 3.15 14.19
CA PRO A 230 -16.70 3.59 14.98
C PRO A 230 -17.89 2.62 14.85
N ASP A 231 -18.46 2.23 15.99
CA ASP A 231 -19.61 1.34 16.05
C ASP A 231 -20.86 1.95 15.41
N LYS A 232 -21.72 1.09 14.83
CA LYS A 232 -23.05 1.46 14.27
C LYS A 232 -23.88 2.36 15.18
N LYS A 233 -23.72 2.28 16.52
CA LYS A 233 -24.42 3.11 17.50
C LYS A 233 -23.85 4.53 17.63
N SER A 234 -22.54 4.72 17.46
CA SER A 234 -21.89 6.05 17.46
C SER A 234 -22.12 6.83 16.16
N LEU A 235 -22.63 6.15 15.13
CA LEU A 235 -22.94 6.70 13.81
C LEU A 235 -24.40 7.15 13.67
N LYS A 236 -25.24 6.97 14.69
CA LYS A 236 -26.55 7.61 14.72
C LYS A 236 -26.35 9.06 15.17
N MET A 237 -26.72 10.01 14.32
CA MET A 237 -26.88 11.40 14.75
C MET A 237 -27.78 11.41 15.98
N ASN A 238 -27.30 12.03 17.07
CA ASN A 238 -28.21 12.46 18.14
C ASN A 238 -29.26 13.34 17.45
N LYS A 239 -30.51 12.88 17.56
CA LYS A 239 -31.69 13.57 17.03
C LYS A 239 -31.79 14.98 17.58
#